data_AF-A0A8J5HR42-F1
#
_entry.id   AF-A0A8J5HR42-F1
#
_cell.length_a   1.000
_cell.length_b   1.000
_cell.length_c   1.000
_cell.angle_alpha   90.00
_cell.angle_beta   90.00
_cell.angle_gamma   90.00
#
_symmetry.space_group_name_H-M   'P 1'
#
loop_
_entity.id
_entity.type
_entity.pdbx_description
1 polymer ?
#
loop_
_entity_poly.entity_id
_entity_poly.type
_entity_poly.pdbx_seq_one_letter_code
_entity_poly.pdbx_strand_id
1 'polypeptide(L)'
;MSYINTQATNSYKEALQATESLEAPSLGFCRPSEYKGAISSSIATIKQANTQIQLLVTILEKIETLEERVKRVEAVIQNSRTPSLPEEVIHNLTEKIKSLKITEKPKEQRGQLRVFTDPFTLFSEARSKEKKQ
;
A
#
# COMPACT_ATOMS: atom_id res chain seq x y z
N MET A 1 -23.44 -14.67 18.95
CA MET A 1 -22.66 -13.92 19.97
C MET A 1 -23.51 -13.73 21.21
N SER A 2 -22.96 -13.89 22.41
CA SER A 2 -23.68 -13.62 23.67
C SER A 2 -23.60 -12.14 24.02
N TYR A 3 -24.64 -11.58 24.66
CA TYR A 3 -24.65 -10.19 25.12
C TYR A 3 -23.48 -9.89 26.06
N ILE A 4 -23.01 -10.88 26.83
CA ILE A 4 -21.85 -10.78 27.73
C ILE A 4 -20.58 -10.49 26.94
N ASN A 5 -20.39 -11.21 25.82
CA ASN A 5 -19.23 -10.99 24.95
C ASN A 5 -19.33 -9.62 24.28
N THR A 6 -20.54 -9.17 23.91
CA THR A 6 -20.76 -7.84 23.33
C THR A 6 -20.47 -6.73 24.34
N GLN A 7 -20.88 -6.87 25.60
CA GLN A 7 -20.58 -5.89 26.65
C GLN A 7 -19.07 -5.71 26.91
N ALA A 8 -18.28 -6.77 26.68
CA ALA A 8 -16.84 -6.71 26.82
C ALA A 8 -16.13 -5.96 25.68
N THR A 9 -16.78 -5.76 24.52
CA THR A 9 -16.17 -5.11 23.37
C THR A 9 -15.89 -3.62 23.60
N ASN A 10 -14.78 -3.12 23.07
CA ASN A 10 -14.38 -1.72 23.24
C ASN A 10 -15.40 -0.76 22.64
N SER A 11 -15.92 -1.06 21.44
CA SER A 11 -16.96 -0.24 20.79
C SER A 11 -18.22 -0.09 21.63
N TYR A 12 -18.56 -1.11 22.40
CA TYR A 12 -19.72 -1.04 23.28
C TYR A 12 -19.47 -0.17 24.52
N LYS A 13 -18.27 -0.26 25.10
CA LYS A 13 -17.86 0.59 26.24
C LYS A 13 -17.75 2.05 25.83
N GLU A 14 -17.18 2.33 24.66
CA GLU A 14 -17.10 3.66 24.07
C GLU A 14 -18.49 4.24 23.83
N ALA A 15 -19.42 3.44 23.31
CA ALA A 15 -20.80 3.88 23.09
C ALA A 15 -21.51 4.24 24.41
N LEU A 16 -21.34 3.44 25.47
CA LEU A 16 -21.87 3.76 26.79
C LEU A 16 -21.24 5.02 27.38
N GLN A 17 -19.91 5.19 27.25
CA GLN A 17 -19.22 6.39 27.73
C GLN A 17 -19.68 7.66 27.00
N ALA A 18 -19.91 7.57 25.69
CA ALA A 18 -20.42 8.69 24.91
C ALA A 18 -21.84 9.09 25.36
N THR A 19 -22.73 8.13 25.60
CA THR A 19 -24.10 8.40 26.03
C THR A 19 -24.23 8.75 27.52
N GLU A 20 -23.24 8.42 28.34
CA GLU A 20 -23.14 8.84 29.75
C GLU A 20 -23.14 10.37 29.88
N SER A 21 -22.52 11.06 28.91
CA SER A 21 -22.45 12.52 28.88
C SER A 21 -23.80 13.21 28.63
N LEU A 22 -24.75 12.51 27.98
CA LEU A 22 -26.11 13.04 27.79
C LEU A 22 -26.92 12.92 29.08
N GLU A 23 -27.01 11.71 29.63
CA GLU A 23 -27.81 11.46 30.83
C GLU A 23 -27.33 10.21 31.59
N ALA A 24 -26.64 10.43 32.70
CA ALA A 24 -26.20 9.38 33.59
C ALA A 24 -27.36 8.72 34.37
N PRO A 25 -27.32 7.41 34.67
CA PRO A 25 -26.42 6.43 34.06
C PRO A 25 -26.85 6.10 32.62
N SER A 26 -25.87 5.86 31.73
CA SER A 26 -26.11 5.28 30.41
C SER A 26 -26.61 3.84 30.54
N LEU A 27 -27.52 3.44 29.64
CA LEU A 27 -28.10 2.11 29.66
C LEU A 27 -27.88 1.39 28.33
N GLY A 28 -27.39 0.16 28.46
CA GLY A 28 -27.24 -0.79 27.38
C GLY A 28 -28.16 -1.98 27.59
N PHE A 29 -27.64 -3.21 27.58
CA PHE A 29 -28.44 -4.38 27.97
C PHE A 29 -28.83 -4.25 29.44
N CYS A 30 -30.12 -4.11 29.72
CA CYS A 30 -30.65 -3.99 31.07
C CYS A 30 -31.71 -5.06 31.34
N ARG A 31 -31.99 -5.33 32.61
CA ARG A 31 -33.06 -6.26 33.00
C ARG A 31 -34.38 -5.50 33.12
N PRO A 32 -35.43 -5.86 32.35
CA PRO A 32 -36.73 -5.18 32.46
C PRO A 32 -37.33 -5.24 33.87
N SER A 33 -37.03 -6.29 34.64
CA SER A 33 -37.50 -6.45 36.01
C SER A 33 -36.99 -5.38 36.98
N GLU A 34 -35.90 -4.67 36.63
CA GLU A 34 -35.32 -3.60 37.45
C GLU A 34 -36.01 -2.24 37.19
N TYR A 35 -36.68 -2.08 36.05
CA TYR A 35 -37.33 -0.82 35.62
C TYR A 35 -38.84 -0.97 35.60
N LYS A 36 -39.43 -1.10 36.79
CA LYS A 36 -40.89 -1.28 36.95
C LYS A 36 -41.63 0.06 36.91
N GLY A 37 -42.77 0.07 36.21
CA GLY A 37 -43.64 1.23 36.08
C GLY A 37 -43.40 2.02 34.77
N ALA A 38 -44.45 2.63 34.24
CA ALA A 38 -44.47 3.21 32.90
C ALA A 38 -43.40 4.30 32.67
N ILE A 39 -43.12 5.12 33.69
CA ILE A 39 -42.12 6.20 33.59
C ILE A 39 -40.70 5.61 33.58
N SER A 40 -40.39 4.73 34.54
CA SER A 40 -39.07 4.11 34.66
C SER A 40 -38.71 3.26 33.44
N SER A 41 -39.67 2.48 32.91
CA SER A 41 -39.47 1.70 31.68
C SER A 41 -39.25 2.58 30.46
N SER A 42 -39.96 3.71 30.36
CA SER A 42 -39.80 4.65 29.25
C SER A 42 -38.42 5.32 29.28
N ILE A 43 -37.97 5.78 30.45
CA ILE A 43 -36.63 6.34 30.63
C ILE A 43 -35.56 5.31 30.26
N ALA A 44 -35.71 4.07 30.72
CA ALA A 44 -34.77 3.01 30.37
C ALA A 44 -34.71 2.75 28.87
N THR A 45 -35.86 2.72 28.21
CA THR A 45 -35.96 2.52 26.75
C THR A 45 -35.31 3.67 25.98
N ILE A 46 -35.52 4.91 26.41
CA ILE A 46 -34.90 6.09 25.79
C ILE A 46 -33.38 6.02 25.91
N LYS A 47 -32.87 5.70 27.10
CA LYS A 47 -31.42 5.56 27.34
C LYS A 47 -30.81 4.43 26.51
N GLN A 48 -31.50 3.29 26.41
CA GLN A 48 -31.10 2.20 25.51
C GLN A 48 -31.08 2.61 24.04
N ALA A 49 -32.08 3.37 23.60
CA ALA A 49 -32.15 3.88 22.24
C ALA A 49 -30.98 4.82 21.92
N ASN A 50 -30.60 5.69 22.86
CA ASN A 50 -29.42 6.55 22.70
C ASN A 50 -28.15 5.72 22.47
N THR A 51 -27.94 4.67 23.28
CA THR A 51 -26.78 3.77 23.12
C THR A 51 -26.82 3.01 21.79
N GLN A 52 -28.00 2.61 21.31
CA GLN A 52 -28.15 1.97 20.00
C GLN A 52 -27.82 2.93 18.86
N ILE A 53 -28.30 4.18 18.92
CA ILE A 53 -27.99 5.23 17.94
C ILE A 53 -26.48 5.45 17.89
N GLN A 54 -25.82 5.58 19.04
CA GLN A 54 -24.37 5.76 19.09
C GLN A 54 -23.61 4.60 18.43
N LEU A 55 -24.03 3.35 18.69
CA LEU A 55 -23.42 2.18 18.05
C LEU A 55 -23.63 2.18 16.53
N LEU A 56 -24.80 2.60 16.05
CA LEU A 56 -25.09 2.71 14.62
C LEU A 56 -24.23 3.80 13.95
N VAL A 57 -24.07 4.95 14.59
CA VAL A 57 -23.17 6.01 14.11
C VAL A 57 -21.74 5.50 14.01
N THR A 58 -21.23 4.81 15.04
CA THR A 58 -19.89 4.19 15.00
C THR A 58 -19.75 3.15 13.89
N ILE A 59 -20.82 2.41 13.56
CA ILE A 59 -20.81 1.47 12.42
C ILE A 59 -20.74 2.25 11.09
N LEU A 60 -21.52 3.32 10.94
CA LEU A 60 -21.51 4.16 9.73
C LEU A 60 -20.12 4.77 9.49
N GLU A 61 -19.50 5.35 10.51
CA GLU A 61 -18.14 5.90 10.42
C GLU A 61 -17.10 4.84 9.99
N LYS A 62 -17.24 3.61 10.52
CA LYS A 62 -16.37 2.49 10.12
C LYS A 62 -16.60 2.05 8.69
N ILE A 63 -17.85 2.06 8.20
CA ILE A 63 -18.19 1.76 6.82
C ILE A 63 -17.60 2.81 5.89
N GLU A 64 -17.80 4.10 6.17
CA GLU A 64 -17.22 5.20 5.38
C GLU A 64 -15.69 5.09 5.32
N THR A 65 -15.05 4.85 6.47
CA THR A 65 -13.59 4.64 6.54
C THR A 65 -13.15 3.43 5.70
N LEU A 66 -13.91 2.34 5.71
CA LEU A 66 -13.63 1.15 4.90
C LEU A 66 -13.82 1.42 3.41
N GLU A 67 -14.90 2.11 3.02
CA GLU A 67 -15.15 2.52 1.64
C GLU A 67 -14.02 3.39 1.09
N GLU A 68 -13.53 4.37 1.87
CA GLU A 68 -12.37 5.17 1.49
C GLU A 68 -11.11 4.31 1.32
N ARG A 69 -10.88 3.35 2.22
CA ARG A 69 -9.73 2.44 2.11
C ARG A 69 -9.84 1.56 0.87
N VAL A 70 -11.03 1.07 0.54
CA VAL A 70 -11.27 0.29 -0.68
C VAL A 70 -11.01 1.15 -1.91
N LYS A 71 -11.55 2.37 -2.00
CA LYS A 71 -11.28 3.31 -3.10
C LYS A 71 -9.80 3.61 -3.26
N ARG A 72 -9.07 3.82 -2.15
CA ARG A 72 -7.61 4.02 -2.18
C ARG A 72 -6.88 2.79 -2.73
N VAL A 73 -7.25 1.59 -2.30
CA VAL A 73 -6.65 0.34 -2.78
C VAL A 73 -6.97 0.12 -4.26
N GLU A 74 -8.21 0.34 -4.69
CA GLU A 74 -8.61 0.25 -6.09
C GLU A 74 -7.84 1.24 -6.97
N ALA A 75 -7.67 2.49 -6.53
CA ALA A 75 -6.87 3.49 -7.23
C ALA A 75 -5.40 3.06 -7.33
N VAL A 76 -4.82 2.52 -6.26
CA VAL A 76 -3.45 1.97 -6.29
C VAL A 76 -3.37 0.80 -7.28
N ILE A 77 -4.34 -0.12 -7.28
CA ILE A 77 -4.37 -1.25 -8.21
C ILE A 77 -4.52 -0.79 -9.65
N GLN A 78 -5.35 0.22 -9.93
CA GLN A 78 -5.49 0.79 -11.27
C GLN A 78 -4.21 1.51 -11.72
N ASN A 79 -3.52 2.18 -10.81
CA ASN A 79 -2.25 2.86 -11.11
C ASN A 79 -1.07 1.88 -11.20
N SER A 80 -1.10 0.77 -10.45
CA SER A 80 -0.06 -0.28 -10.43
C SER A 80 -0.27 -1.34 -11.50
N ARG A 81 -1.51 -1.53 -11.96
CA ARG A 81 -1.77 -2.00 -13.33
C ARG A 81 -1.27 -0.88 -14.23
N THR A 82 0.03 -0.88 -14.47
CA THR A 82 0.67 -0.14 -15.56
C THR A 82 -0.30 0.02 -16.72
N PRO A 83 -0.45 1.22 -17.32
CA PRO A 83 -1.12 1.31 -18.60
C PRO A 83 -0.46 0.24 -19.45
N SER A 84 -1.22 -0.77 -19.88
CA SER A 84 -0.75 -1.64 -20.92
C SER A 84 -0.41 -0.69 -22.04
N LEU A 85 0.88 -0.40 -22.21
CA LEU A 85 1.36 0.34 -23.38
C LEU A 85 0.67 -0.35 -24.54
N PRO A 86 0.01 0.40 -25.45
CA PRO A 86 -0.68 -0.21 -26.58
C PRO A 86 0.23 -1.29 -27.17
N GLU A 87 -0.28 -2.50 -27.42
CA GLU A 87 0.54 -3.63 -27.88
C GLU A 87 1.43 -3.24 -29.07
N GLU A 88 0.95 -2.29 -29.87
CA GLU A 88 1.66 -1.63 -30.96
C GLU A 88 2.96 -0.91 -30.53
N VAL A 89 2.99 -0.21 -29.40
CA VAL A 89 4.20 0.45 -28.85
C VAL A 89 5.19 -0.61 -28.37
N ILE A 90 4.71 -1.67 -27.72
CA ILE A 90 5.54 -2.78 -27.25
C ILE A 90 6.15 -3.51 -28.45
N HIS A 91 5.36 -3.80 -29.48
CA HIS A 91 5.82 -4.42 -30.71
C HIS A 91 6.87 -3.54 -31.41
N ASN A 92 6.61 -2.23 -31.55
CA ASN A 92 7.54 -1.29 -32.18
C ASN A 92 8.87 -1.18 -31.43
N LEU A 93 8.83 -1.18 -30.09
CA LEU A 93 10.05 -1.21 -29.26
C LEU A 93 10.79 -2.53 -29.42
N THR A 94 10.07 -3.65 -29.46
CA THR A 94 10.68 -4.98 -29.61
C THR A 94 11.36 -5.13 -30.98
N GLU A 95 10.76 -4.62 -32.06
CA GLU A 95 11.36 -4.60 -33.40
C GLU A 95 12.56 -3.64 -33.47
N LYS A 96 12.49 -2.48 -32.82
CA LYS A 96 13.65 -1.56 -32.70
C LYS A 96 14.81 -2.20 -31.92
N ILE A 97 14.53 -2.99 -30.88
CA ILE A 97 15.56 -3.70 -30.11
C ILE A 97 16.15 -4.86 -30.92
N LYS A 98 15.33 -5.63 -31.65
CA LYS A 98 15.83 -6.70 -32.53
C LYS A 98 16.69 -6.16 -33.68
N SER A 99 16.34 -4.97 -34.21
CA SER A 99 17.10 -4.33 -35.28
C SER A 99 18.39 -3.65 -34.79
N LEU A 100 18.51 -3.38 -33.48
CA LEU A 100 19.76 -2.95 -32.85
C LEU A 100 20.75 -4.12 -32.80
N LYS A 101 21.47 -4.33 -33.91
CA LYS A 101 22.74 -5.06 -33.87
C LYS A 101 23.74 -4.16 -33.15
N ILE A 102 24.07 -4.52 -31.92
CA ILE A 102 25.25 -4.00 -31.24
C ILE A 102 26.45 -4.49 -32.04
N THR A 103 26.83 -3.74 -33.07
CA THR A 103 28.05 -4.01 -33.82
C THR A 103 29.26 -3.70 -32.93
N GLU A 104 30.30 -4.51 -33.08
CA GLU A 104 31.57 -4.32 -32.38
C GLU A 104 32.07 -2.88 -32.54
N LYS A 105 32.65 -2.34 -31.46
CA LYS A 105 33.21 -0.98 -31.41
C LYS A 105 34.03 -0.74 -32.69
N PRO A 106 33.71 0.28 -33.50
CA PRO A 106 34.42 0.52 -34.75
C PRO A 106 35.91 0.63 -34.46
N LYS A 107 36.73 -0.18 -35.14
CA LYS A 107 38.19 -0.16 -34.98
C LYS A 107 38.68 1.25 -35.34
N GLU A 108 39.19 1.95 -34.34
CA GLU A 108 39.78 3.27 -34.50
C GLU A 108 40.88 3.20 -35.57
N GLN A 109 40.81 4.09 -36.56
CA GLN A 109 41.80 4.13 -37.62
C GLN A 109 43.16 4.51 -37.00
N ARG A 110 44.14 3.63 -37.13
CA ARG A 110 45.50 3.88 -36.63
C ARG A 110 46.12 5.00 -37.45
N GLY A 111 46.49 6.10 -36.80
CA GLY A 111 47.25 7.18 -37.43
C GLY A 111 48.65 6.73 -37.84
N GLN A 112 49.30 7.49 -38.74
CA GLN A 112 50.66 7.21 -39.18
C GLN A 112 51.65 7.49 -38.04
N LEU A 113 52.24 6.43 -37.49
CA LEU A 113 53.25 6.53 -36.44
C LEU A 113 54.56 7.08 -37.03
N ARG A 114 54.94 8.31 -36.67
CA ARG A 114 56.22 8.92 -37.09
C ARG A 114 57.24 8.78 -35.97
N VAL A 115 57.88 7.63 -35.89
CA VAL A 115 58.92 7.32 -34.89
C VAL A 115 60.16 6.80 -35.59
N PHE A 116 61.33 7.16 -35.05
CA PHE A 116 62.64 6.82 -35.61
C PHE A 116 62.91 5.30 -35.57
N THR A 117 62.35 4.61 -34.59
CA THR A 117 62.41 3.16 -34.42
C THR A 117 61.02 2.63 -34.14
N ASP A 118 60.64 1.53 -34.81
CA ASP A 118 59.34 0.89 -34.63
C ASP A 118 59.18 0.42 -33.16
N PRO A 119 58.19 0.93 -32.41
CA PRO A 119 58.00 0.53 -31.01
C PRO A 119 57.62 -0.95 -30.85
N PHE A 120 57.12 -1.61 -31.89
CA PHE A 120 56.84 -3.05 -31.82
C PHE A 120 58.11 -3.88 -31.69
N THR A 121 59.21 -3.46 -32.32
CA THR A 121 60.49 -4.18 -32.22
C THR A 121 61.08 -4.03 -30.82
N LEU A 122 61.09 -2.81 -30.28
CA LEU A 122 61.48 -2.53 -28.89
C LEU A 122 60.69 -3.37 -27.88
N PHE A 123 59.36 -3.45 -28.05
CA PHE A 123 58.51 -4.25 -27.17
C PHE A 123 58.85 -5.74 -27.26
N SER A 124 59.06 -6.26 -28.47
CA SER A 124 59.41 -7.67 -28.67
C SER A 124 60.78 -8.03 -28.10
N GLU A 125 61.76 -7.13 -28.19
CA GLU A 125 63.10 -7.30 -27.63
C GLU A 125 63.10 -7.24 -26.10
N ALA A 126 62.36 -6.29 -25.51
CA ALA A 126 62.20 -6.22 -24.06
C ALA A 126 61.55 -7.50 -23.51
N ARG A 127 60.47 -7.95 -24.16
CA ARG A 127 59.73 -9.15 -23.75
C ARG A 127 60.52 -10.44 -23.92
N SER A 128 61.40 -10.52 -24.92
CA SER A 128 62.28 -11.68 -25.12
C SER A 128 63.48 -11.68 -24.18
N LYS A 129 63.92 -10.51 -23.72
CA LYS A 129 64.92 -10.38 -22.64
C LYS A 129 64.35 -10.78 -21.28
N GLU A 130 63.11 -10.41 -20.97
CA GLU A 130 62.42 -10.87 -19.74
C GLU A 130 62.20 -12.39 -19.69
N LYS A 131 61.94 -13.04 -20.83
CA LYS A 131 61.75 -14.50 -20.88
C LYS A 131 63.06 -15.31 -20.79
N LYS A 132 64.22 -14.65 -20.85
CA LYS A 132 65.55 -15.29 -20.78
C LYS A 132 66.23 -15.10 -19.42
N GLN A 133 65.58 -14.42 -18.47
CA GLN A 133 65.90 -14.45 -17.04
C GLN A 133 65.00 -15.47 -16.34
#